data_AF-E4NBY6-F1
#
_entry.id   AF-E4NBY6-F1
#
_cell.length_a   1.000
_cell.length_b   1.000
_cell.length_c   1.000
_cell.angle_alpha   90.00
_cell.angle_beta   90.00
_cell.angle_gamma   90.00
#
_symmetry.space_group_name_H-M   'P 1'
#
loop_
_entity.id
_entity.type
_entity.pdbx_description
1 polymer ?
#
loop_
_entity_poly.entity_id
_entity_poly.type
_entity_poly.pdbx_seq_one_letter_code
_entity_poly.pdbx_strand_id
1 'polypeptide(L)' 'MKKPLLFLAYFLIVTPVGLAQRLLGDPMTRRLRKDADSYWAVAPVRR' A
#
# COMPACT_ATOMS: atom_id res chain seq x y z
N MET A 1 7.19 -29.49 -12.57
CA MET A 1 7.81 -28.22 -12.99
C MET A 1 6.78 -27.06 -13.09
N LYS A 2 5.94 -26.85 -12.05
CA LYS A 2 4.87 -25.82 -12.08
C LYS A 2 5.26 -24.49 -11.41
N LYS A 3 6.23 -24.55 -10.49
CA LYS A 3 6.79 -23.42 -9.75
C LYS A 3 7.32 -22.28 -10.64
N PRO A 4 8.08 -22.51 -11.73
CA PRO A 4 8.57 -21.42 -12.56
C PRO A 4 7.46 -20.70 -13.32
N LEU A 5 6.42 -21.44 -13.75
CA LEU A 5 5.25 -20.85 -14.42
C LEU A 5 4.47 -19.93 -13.48
N LEU A 6 4.28 -20.35 -12.23
CA LEU A 6 3.63 -19.52 -11.20
C LEU A 6 4.46 -18.28 -10.87
N PHE A 7 5.78 -18.43 -10.77
CA PHE A 7 6.68 -17.30 -10.54
C PHE A 7 6.61 -16.29 -11.68
N LEU A 8 6.62 -16.78 -12.93
CA LEU A 8 6.53 -15.94 -14.11
C LEU A 8 5.18 -15.21 -14.16
N ALA A 9 4.07 -15.92 -13.92
CA ALA A 9 2.74 -15.32 -13.86
C ALA A 9 2.62 -14.26 -12.76
N TYR A 10 3.14 -14.56 -11.56
CA TYR A 10 3.18 -13.60 -10.45
C TYR A 10 3.99 -12.36 -10.82
N PHE A 11 5.18 -12.56 -11.37
CA PHE A 11 6.07 -11.46 -11.74
C PHE A 11 5.45 -10.56 -12.83
N LEU A 12 4.81 -11.14 -13.84
CA LEU A 12 4.23 -10.39 -14.96
C LEU A 12 2.91 -9.69 -14.64
N ILE A 13 2.16 -10.14 -13.63
CA ILE A 13 0.85 -9.57 -13.32
C ILE A 13 0.92 -8.73 -12.05
N VAL A 14 1.42 -9.30 -10.96
CA VAL A 14 1.38 -8.64 -9.64
C VAL A 14 2.36 -7.48 -9.56
N THR A 15 3.56 -7.63 -10.14
CA THR A 15 4.58 -6.56 -10.14
C THR A 15 4.13 -5.29 -10.87
N PRO A 16 3.66 -5.34 -12.13
CA PRO A 16 3.22 -4.12 -12.81
C PRO A 16 1.94 -3.55 -12.21
N VAL A 17 1.04 -4.37 -11.64
CA VAL A 17 -0.13 -3.87 -10.90
C VAL A 17 0.32 -3.07 -9.68
N GLY A 18 1.24 -3.60 -8.87
CA GLY A 18 1.79 -2.87 -7.73
C GLY A 18 2.53 -1.59 -8.13
N LEU A 19 3.24 -1.62 -9.27
CA LEU A 19 3.91 -0.44 -9.82
C LEU A 19 2.89 0.61 -10.31
N ALA A 20 1.83 0.19 -10.99
CA ALA A 20 0.75 1.06 -11.43
C ALA A 20 0.01 1.68 -10.24
N GLN A 21 -0.27 0.91 -9.19
CA GLN A 21 -0.81 1.44 -7.93
C GLN A 21 0.11 2.49 -7.34
N ARG A 22 1.43 2.26 -7.35
CA ARG A 22 2.41 3.24 -6.88
C ARG A 22 2.41 4.53 -7.70
N LEU A 23 2.18 4.45 -9.01
CA LEU A 23 2.08 5.62 -9.89
C LEU A 23 0.75 6.37 -9.73
N LEU A 24 -0.36 5.66 -9.51
CA LEU A 24 -1.70 6.26 -9.37
C LEU A 24 -1.96 6.80 -7.95
N GLY A 25 -1.23 6.30 -6.95
CA GLY A 25 -1.30 6.76 -5.57
C GLY A 25 -0.54 5.79 -4.69
N ASP A 26 0.68 6.16 -4.30
CA ASP A 26 1.56 5.29 -3.51
C ASP A 26 0.85 4.87 -2.21
N PRO A 27 0.44 3.59 -2.07
CA PRO A 27 -0.30 3.13 -0.91
C PRO A 27 0.55 3.15 0.36
N MET A 28 1.88 3.15 0.25
CA MET A 28 2.79 3.38 1.38
C MET A 28 2.86 4.86 1.77
N THR A 29 2.51 5.78 0.87
CA THR A 29 2.35 7.22 1.20
C THR A 29 0.95 7.60 1.66
N ARG A 30 0.01 6.63 1.79
CA ARG A 30 -1.24 6.83 2.51
C ARG A 30 -0.90 7.29 3.92
N ARG A 31 -0.86 8.61 4.11
CA ARG A 31 -0.52 9.19 5.41
C ARG A 31 -1.64 8.81 6.37
N LEU A 32 -1.26 8.02 7.38
CA LEU A 32 -1.82 8.15 8.72
C LEU A 32 -2.10 9.63 8.98
N ARG A 33 -3.31 9.93 9.47
CA ARG A 33 -3.87 11.27 9.68
C ARG A 33 -2.79 12.33 9.90
N LYS A 34 -2.76 13.36 9.04
CA LYS A 34 -1.74 14.42 9.09
C LYS A 34 -1.86 15.34 10.31
N ASP A 35 -2.92 15.16 11.07
CA ASP A 35 -3.45 16.03 12.13
C ASP A 35 -3.72 15.20 13.41
N ALA A 36 -2.97 14.10 13.60
CA ALA A 36 -3.06 13.24 14.76
C ALA A 36 -1.73 13.22 15.54
N ASP A 37 -1.79 13.56 16.84
CA ASP A 37 -0.61 13.72 17.69
C ASP A 37 0.07 12.39 18.07
N SER A 38 -0.59 11.24 17.86
CA SER A 38 0.03 9.94 18.14
C SER A 38 -0.52 8.80 17.27
N TYR A 39 0.29 7.74 17.15
CA TYR A 39 -0.05 6.50 16.44
C TYR A 39 -1.26 5.75 17.07
N TRP A 40 -1.54 6.00 18.36
CA TRP A 40 -2.68 5.46 19.12
C TRP A 40 -3.72 6.53 19.49
N ALA A 41 -3.90 7.57 18.66
CA ALA A 41 -4.76 8.70 19.01
C ALA A 41 -6.25 8.30 19.17
N VAL A 42 -6.82 8.60 20.34
CA VAL A 42 -8.27 8.79 20.51
C VAL A 42 -8.64 10.04 19.68
N ALA A 43 -9.66 9.97 18.82
CA ALA A 43 -10.07 11.13 18.02
C ALA A 43 -10.29 12.36 18.94
N PRO A 44 -9.75 13.54 18.61
CA PRO A 44 -9.62 14.64 19.57
C PRO A 44 -11.00 15.14 20.02
N VAL A 45 -11.24 15.21 21.34
CA VAL A 45 -12.41 15.91 21.91
C VAL A 45 -12.19 17.41 21.72
N ARG A 46 -12.99 18.03 20.85
CA ARG A 46 -12.96 19.47 20.54
C ARG A 46 -13.20 20.32 21.79
N ARG A 47 -12.34 21.32 22.02
CA ARG A 47 -12.66 22.56 22.72
C ARG A 47 -11.91 23.73 22.10
#